data_AF-A0A9E2L8J1-F1
#
_entry.id   AF-A0A9E2L8J1-F1
#
_cell.length_a   1.000
_cell.length_b   1.000
_cell.length_c   1.000
_cell.angle_alpha   90.00
_cell.angle_beta   90.00
_cell.angle_gamma   90.00
#
_symmetry.space_group_name_H-M   'P 1'
#
loop_
_entity.id
_entity.type
_entity.pdbx_description
1 polymer ?
#
loop_
_entity_poly.entity_id
_entity_poly.type
_entity_poly.pdbx_seq_one_letter_code
_entity_poly.pdbx_strand_id
1 'polypeptide(L)'
;MRHRPIYNSIKEKLRGNGSAGAFNKCLRRLRCKRFFGDYLDAIGVLDGLYAYKGPSFAQIDLTNNCNNDCIGCWCNSPLLDEKKINPEVKKQTLPFKRVIRLIDELYKMGAEYIYFAGGGEPFMHPQIMDILQHTKKRGLTCYVNTNFTLIDEAGAKKLADLNVDHLTVSVWAGTPHVYTATHPNKNEESFHRIKKILTLLNKIKIKSPAIKIYNVIFNMNYRDIEAMMEFAIETNSETVEFTVIDTIPGKTDRLLLNDQERARLLEKCKRLKEEYQNNGFKGNVQILGFEQFMRRISNINAMSAEYDSDFIGSMPCYSGWGFVRILADGNVNSCLKSHRFPVGNILNQDFKDIWNGPLQRCFRGKTIGLDKDPSFFSLIGNDPDSKMGCYKSCDNIGHNMQMHSRINSLNQLEKGFLKGVADVMKLVRIIRGGGSNGGDKYQEIS
;
A
#
# COMPACT_ATOMS: atom_id res chain seq x y z
N MET A 1 50.92 58.42 -6.49
CA MET A 1 51.51 57.34 -5.67
C MET A 1 50.59 57.05 -4.48
N ARG A 2 50.45 55.76 -4.10
CA ARG A 2 49.68 55.18 -2.97
C ARG A 2 48.16 55.04 -3.23
N HIS A 3 47.70 53.88 -3.72
CA HIS A 3 47.29 52.67 -2.97
C HIS A 3 46.16 52.88 -1.94
N ARG A 4 44.96 52.39 -2.26
CA ARG A 4 44.28 51.34 -1.46
C ARG A 4 43.16 50.68 -2.28
N PRO A 5 43.00 49.35 -2.19
CA PRO A 5 42.35 48.54 -3.22
C PRO A 5 40.90 48.23 -2.88
N ILE A 6 40.18 47.85 -3.94
CA ILE A 6 38.90 47.16 -3.99
C ILE A 6 39.05 45.76 -3.33
N TYR A 7 39.36 45.74 -2.03
CA TYR A 7 39.63 44.52 -1.26
C TYR A 7 38.51 44.19 -0.25
N ASN A 8 37.54 45.10 -0.06
CA ASN A 8 36.43 44.90 0.88
C ASN A 8 35.11 44.44 0.23
N SER A 9 34.93 44.59 -1.09
CA SER A 9 33.68 44.19 -1.77
C SER A 9 33.63 42.69 -2.17
N ILE A 10 34.80 42.04 -2.28
CA ILE A 10 34.89 40.60 -2.63
C ILE A 10 34.92 39.72 -1.36
N LYS A 11 35.38 40.24 -0.22
CA LYS A 11 35.43 39.50 1.05
C LYS A 11 34.06 39.38 1.75
N GLU A 12 33.14 40.31 1.48
CA GLU A 12 31.75 40.21 1.97
C GLU A 12 30.84 39.41 1.02
N LYS A 13 31.10 39.42 -0.29
CA LYS A 13 30.38 38.55 -1.25
C LYS A 13 30.84 37.09 -1.24
N LEU A 14 31.99 36.76 -0.62
CA LEU A 14 32.45 35.39 -0.40
C LEU A 14 32.17 34.85 1.01
N ARG A 15 31.44 35.60 1.85
CA ARG A 15 30.96 35.16 3.17
C ARG A 15 29.48 34.75 3.20
N GLY A 16 28.77 34.85 2.08
CA GLY A 16 27.40 34.34 1.92
C GLY A 16 27.38 33.03 1.13
N ASN A 17 27.02 31.93 1.78
CA ASN A 17 26.68 30.63 1.19
C ASN A 17 27.79 29.83 0.48
N GLY A 18 28.99 29.78 1.09
CA GLY A 18 30.01 28.81 0.70
C GLY A 18 29.59 27.36 1.03
N SER A 19 29.98 26.42 0.18
CA SER A 19 29.86 24.96 0.35
C SER A 19 30.27 24.47 1.75
N ALA A 20 31.20 25.16 2.42
CA ALA A 20 31.62 24.88 3.80
C ALA A 20 30.52 25.14 4.86
N GLY A 21 29.64 26.13 4.65
CA GLY A 21 28.50 26.40 5.54
C GLY A 21 27.38 25.37 5.39
N ALA A 22 27.12 24.93 4.15
CA ALA A 22 26.23 23.81 3.86
C ALA A 22 26.81 22.48 4.39
N PHE A 23 28.11 22.26 4.25
CA PHE A 23 28.84 21.10 4.76
C PHE A 23 28.83 21.06 6.29
N ASN A 24 29.07 22.18 6.99
CA ASN A 24 28.99 22.24 8.44
C ASN A 24 27.55 22.08 8.97
N LYS A 25 26.54 22.60 8.26
CA LYS A 25 25.12 22.39 8.60
C LYS A 25 24.69 20.93 8.37
N CYS A 26 25.20 20.30 7.31
CA CYS A 26 25.06 18.88 7.03
C CYS A 26 25.73 18.04 8.13
N LEU A 27 27.02 18.26 8.43
CA LEU A 27 27.75 17.59 9.50
C LEU A 27 27.10 17.75 10.89
N ARG A 28 26.55 18.92 11.20
CA ARG A 28 25.84 19.16 12.47
C ARG A 28 24.54 18.38 12.55
N ARG A 29 23.84 18.20 11.42
CA ARG A 29 22.70 17.28 11.29
C ARG A 29 23.17 15.83 11.47
N LEU A 30 24.21 15.40 10.75
CA LEU A 30 24.74 14.03 10.73
C LEU A 30 25.35 13.55 12.06
N ARG A 31 25.80 14.44 12.96
CA ARG A 31 26.49 14.09 14.22
C ARG A 31 25.59 13.64 15.38
N CYS A 32 24.27 13.67 15.23
CA CYS A 32 23.36 13.31 16.32
C CYS A 32 22.98 11.82 16.25
N LYS A 33 23.06 11.05 17.36
CA LYS A 33 22.59 9.64 17.40
C LYS A 33 21.13 9.49 16.94
N ARG A 34 20.31 10.51 17.18
CA ARG A 34 18.91 10.61 16.71
C ARG A 34 18.82 10.77 15.19
N PHE A 35 19.80 11.44 14.58
CA PHE A 35 19.86 11.60 13.13
C PHE A 35 20.03 10.24 12.42
N PHE A 36 20.94 9.37 12.86
CA PHE A 36 21.14 8.08 12.17
C PHE A 36 19.89 7.19 12.15
N GLY A 37 19.14 7.14 13.27
CA GLY A 37 17.89 6.37 13.35
C GLY A 37 16.85 6.85 12.34
N ASP A 38 16.76 8.16 12.15
CA ASP A 38 15.81 8.80 11.25
C ASP A 38 16.14 8.58 9.77
N TYR A 39 17.30 8.02 9.39
CA TYR A 39 17.69 7.77 7.99
C TYR A 39 17.99 6.30 7.66
N LEU A 40 17.74 5.35 8.57
CA LEU A 40 18.04 3.93 8.32
C LEU A 40 17.34 3.34 7.09
N ASP A 41 16.15 3.87 6.78
CA ASP A 41 15.41 3.54 5.57
C ASP A 41 16.14 4.04 4.30
N ALA A 42 16.55 5.31 4.28
CA ALA A 42 17.29 5.92 3.18
C ALA A 42 18.68 5.30 3.02
N ILE A 43 19.37 4.99 4.12
CA ILE A 43 20.66 4.27 4.11
C ILE A 43 20.47 2.90 3.47
N GLY A 44 19.39 2.18 3.78
CA GLY A 44 19.07 0.92 3.11
C GLY A 44 18.89 1.11 1.60
N VAL A 45 18.04 2.05 1.20
CA VAL A 45 17.80 2.33 -0.23
C VAL A 45 19.10 2.67 -0.97
N LEU A 46 19.98 3.47 -0.37
CA LEU A 46 21.29 3.82 -0.94
C LEU A 46 22.30 2.66 -0.91
N ASP A 47 22.18 1.72 0.05
CA ASP A 47 22.94 0.46 0.05
C ASP A 47 22.64 -0.36 -1.21
N GLY A 48 21.35 -0.44 -1.56
CA GLY A 48 20.83 -1.16 -2.71
C GLY A 48 20.55 -2.65 -2.47
N LEU A 49 21.04 -3.25 -1.37
CA LEU A 49 20.81 -4.66 -1.05
C LEU A 49 20.26 -4.88 0.37
N TYR A 50 20.92 -4.32 1.39
CA TYR A 50 20.57 -4.56 2.79
C TYR A 50 19.71 -3.45 3.37
N ALA A 51 18.62 -3.84 4.03
CA ALA A 51 17.81 -2.94 4.84
C ALA A 51 18.32 -2.91 6.29
N TYR A 52 18.38 -1.70 6.83
CA TYR A 52 18.82 -1.43 8.21
C TYR A 52 17.66 -1.02 9.14
N LYS A 53 16.45 -0.92 8.58
CA LYS A 53 15.16 -0.80 9.29
C LYS A 53 14.22 -1.90 8.78
N GLY A 54 13.30 -2.35 9.62
CA GLY A 54 12.16 -3.16 9.17
C GLY A 54 11.21 -2.39 8.24
N PRO A 55 10.18 -3.05 7.69
CA PRO A 55 9.15 -2.35 6.95
C PRO A 55 8.35 -1.43 7.89
N SER A 56 8.07 -0.21 7.46
CA SER A 56 7.14 0.68 8.18
C SER A 56 5.69 0.21 8.04
N PHE A 57 5.34 -0.42 6.91
CA PHE A 57 4.00 -0.92 6.60
C PHE A 57 4.00 -2.44 6.41
N ALA A 58 3.10 -3.14 7.09
CA ALA A 58 2.84 -4.55 6.83
C ALA A 58 1.35 -4.79 6.58
N GLN A 59 1.02 -5.39 5.44
CA GLN A 59 -0.30 -5.97 5.21
C GLN A 59 -0.29 -7.45 5.63
N ILE A 60 -1.31 -7.88 6.37
CA ILE A 60 -1.49 -9.26 6.79
C ILE A 60 -2.84 -9.75 6.28
N ASP A 61 -2.79 -10.72 5.39
CA ASP A 61 -3.96 -11.42 4.88
C ASP A 61 -4.27 -12.59 5.80
N LEU A 62 -5.18 -12.36 6.74
CA LEU A 62 -5.46 -13.32 7.81
C LEU A 62 -6.08 -14.61 7.32
N THR A 63 -6.87 -14.54 6.24
CA THR A 63 -7.55 -15.70 5.67
C THR A 63 -7.96 -15.44 4.22
N ASN A 64 -8.00 -16.51 3.43
CA ASN A 64 -8.59 -16.47 2.08
C ASN A 64 -10.13 -16.64 2.11
N ASN A 65 -10.71 -16.94 3.26
CA ASN A 65 -12.14 -17.19 3.37
C ASN A 65 -12.92 -15.87 3.30
N CYS A 66 -14.00 -15.85 2.51
CA CYS A 66 -14.83 -14.68 2.30
C CYS A 66 -16.29 -15.08 2.18
N ASN A 67 -17.16 -14.27 2.77
CA ASN A 67 -18.61 -14.41 2.71
C ASN A 67 -19.26 -13.59 1.57
N ASN A 68 -18.46 -12.98 0.69
CA ASN A 68 -18.90 -12.24 -0.50
C ASN A 68 -18.31 -12.84 -1.78
N ASP A 69 -19.08 -12.81 -2.87
CA ASP A 69 -18.67 -13.23 -4.22
C ASP A 69 -18.69 -12.03 -5.19
N CYS A 70 -18.07 -10.90 -4.80
CA CYS A 70 -18.08 -9.65 -5.57
C CYS A 70 -17.69 -9.88 -7.04
N ILE A 71 -18.41 -9.26 -7.98
CA ILE A 71 -18.31 -9.52 -9.41
C ILE A 71 -16.90 -9.25 -9.99
N GLY A 72 -16.17 -8.28 -9.44
CA GLY A 72 -14.80 -7.94 -9.83
C GLY A 72 -13.71 -8.52 -8.91
N CYS A 73 -14.04 -9.43 -8.00
CA CYS A 73 -13.05 -10.01 -7.09
C CYS A 73 -12.10 -10.97 -7.82
N TRP A 74 -10.79 -10.81 -7.65
CA TRP A 74 -9.75 -11.68 -8.19
C TRP A 74 -9.68 -13.09 -7.57
N CYS A 75 -10.43 -13.38 -6.50
CA CYS A 75 -10.40 -14.65 -5.76
C CYS A 75 -11.74 -15.38 -5.81
N ASN A 76 -12.85 -14.64 -5.63
CA ASN A 76 -14.17 -15.22 -5.38
C ASN A 76 -15.21 -14.90 -6.47
N SER A 77 -14.89 -14.06 -7.45
CA SER A 77 -15.86 -13.67 -8.47
C SER A 77 -16.42 -14.90 -9.21
N PRO A 78 -17.73 -14.93 -9.48
CA PRO A 78 -18.33 -15.96 -10.32
C PRO A 78 -17.85 -15.90 -11.77
N LEU A 79 -17.17 -14.82 -12.18
CA LEU A 79 -16.66 -14.63 -13.54
C LEU A 79 -15.29 -15.29 -13.79
N LEU A 80 -14.66 -15.84 -12.76
CA LEU A 80 -13.32 -16.42 -12.86
C LEU A 80 -13.31 -17.85 -13.41
N ASP A 81 -14.45 -18.54 -13.35
CA ASP A 81 -14.57 -19.96 -13.73
C ASP A 81 -13.45 -20.81 -13.10
N GLU A 82 -12.61 -21.47 -13.92
CA GLU A 82 -11.47 -22.27 -13.49
C GLU A 82 -10.34 -21.49 -12.82
N LYS A 83 -10.28 -20.15 -12.99
CA LYS A 83 -9.31 -19.27 -12.32
C LYS A 83 -9.74 -18.90 -10.89
N LYS A 84 -10.91 -19.35 -10.43
CA LYS A 84 -11.36 -19.13 -9.04
C LYS A 84 -10.40 -19.83 -8.08
N ILE A 85 -10.15 -19.22 -6.92
CA ILE A 85 -9.28 -19.83 -5.91
C ILE A 85 -9.80 -21.22 -5.52
N ASN A 86 -8.90 -22.19 -5.44
CA ASN A 86 -9.31 -23.56 -5.13
C ASN A 86 -9.95 -23.61 -3.73
N PRO A 87 -10.92 -24.52 -3.47
CA PRO A 87 -11.62 -24.60 -2.18
C PRO A 87 -10.72 -24.83 -0.96
N GLU A 88 -9.64 -25.59 -1.07
CA GLU A 88 -8.67 -25.83 -0.01
C GLU A 88 -7.82 -24.59 0.27
N VAL A 89 -7.39 -23.88 -0.77
CA VAL A 89 -6.68 -22.60 -0.64
C VAL A 89 -7.61 -21.53 -0.03
N LYS A 90 -8.90 -21.54 -0.37
CA LYS A 90 -9.92 -20.65 0.23
C LYS A 90 -10.05 -20.84 1.74
N LYS A 91 -9.83 -22.04 2.26
CA LYS A 91 -9.90 -22.36 3.69
C LYS A 91 -8.64 -21.95 4.47
N GLN A 92 -7.59 -21.50 3.80
CA GLN A 92 -6.35 -21.11 4.46
C GLN A 92 -6.59 -19.90 5.39
N THR A 93 -6.06 -20.02 6.59
CA THR A 93 -6.14 -19.03 7.66
C THR A 93 -4.84 -19.08 8.44
N LEU A 94 -4.24 -17.91 8.70
CA LEU A 94 -3.02 -17.83 9.50
C LEU A 94 -3.32 -18.25 10.95
N PRO A 95 -2.51 -19.11 11.58
CA PRO A 95 -2.71 -19.47 12.98
C PRO A 95 -2.57 -18.24 13.89
N PHE A 96 -3.53 -18.02 14.78
CA PHE A 96 -3.55 -16.89 15.71
C PHE A 96 -2.22 -16.65 16.43
N LYS A 97 -1.65 -17.69 17.06
CA LYS A 97 -0.36 -17.58 17.78
C LYS A 97 0.76 -17.07 16.88
N ARG A 98 0.75 -17.45 15.60
CA ARG A 98 1.77 -17.01 14.65
C ARG A 98 1.57 -15.57 14.23
N VAL A 99 0.32 -15.12 14.05
CA VAL A 99 -0.02 -13.71 13.79
C VAL A 99 0.44 -12.81 14.93
N ILE A 100 0.16 -13.19 16.19
CA ILE A 100 0.62 -12.46 17.38
C ILE A 100 2.14 -12.34 17.41
N ARG A 101 2.86 -13.45 17.16
CA ARG A 101 4.32 -13.44 17.06
C ARG A 101 4.82 -12.54 15.92
N LEU A 102 4.17 -12.56 14.76
CA LEU A 102 4.54 -11.74 13.61
C LEU A 102 4.41 -10.25 13.93
N ILE A 103 3.30 -9.84 14.57
CA ILE A 103 3.09 -8.46 15.00
C ILE A 103 4.19 -8.02 15.97
N ASP A 104 4.60 -8.88 16.89
CA ASP A 104 5.70 -8.60 17.82
C ASP A 104 7.06 -8.48 17.12
N GLU A 105 7.33 -9.33 16.13
CA GLU A 105 8.53 -9.28 15.29
C GLU A 105 8.58 -7.95 14.51
N LEU A 106 7.47 -7.59 13.85
CA LEU A 106 7.34 -6.35 13.07
C LEU A 106 7.50 -5.10 13.96
N TYR A 107 6.83 -5.08 15.11
CA TYR A 107 6.96 -3.99 16.10
C TYR A 107 8.41 -3.79 16.52
N LYS A 108 9.11 -4.87 16.90
CA LYS A 108 10.53 -4.82 17.30
C LYS A 108 11.45 -4.33 16.18
N MET A 109 11.04 -4.53 14.92
CA MET A 109 11.78 -4.09 13.74
C MET A 109 11.42 -2.66 13.28
N GLY A 110 10.54 -1.97 14.01
CA GLY A 110 10.17 -0.59 13.76
C GLY A 110 9.03 -0.42 12.75
N ALA A 111 8.16 -1.42 12.62
CA ALA A 111 6.88 -1.24 11.93
C ALA A 111 6.02 -0.19 12.65
N GLU A 112 5.26 0.57 11.87
CA GLU A 112 4.42 1.67 12.34
C GLU A 112 2.95 1.40 12.04
N TYR A 113 2.67 0.71 10.93
CA TYR A 113 1.33 0.49 10.41
C TYR A 113 1.12 -0.99 10.07
N ILE A 114 0.03 -1.57 10.59
CA ILE A 114 -0.44 -2.91 10.23
C ILE A 114 -1.80 -2.78 9.54
N TYR A 115 -1.91 -3.41 8.37
CA TYR A 115 -3.11 -3.41 7.55
C TYR A 115 -3.66 -4.83 7.46
N PHE A 116 -4.84 -5.07 8.04
CA PHE A 116 -5.53 -6.37 7.93
C PHE A 116 -6.47 -6.34 6.73
N ALA A 117 -6.24 -7.21 5.74
CA ALA A 117 -6.98 -7.23 4.49
C ALA A 117 -6.92 -8.62 3.81
N GLY A 118 -7.20 -8.65 2.51
CA GLY A 118 -6.64 -9.58 1.51
C GLY A 118 -7.09 -11.04 1.58
N GLY A 119 -6.97 -11.75 0.44
CA GLY A 119 -7.36 -13.15 0.22
C GLY A 119 -8.87 -13.42 0.30
N GLY A 120 -9.50 -12.93 1.37
CA GLY A 120 -10.91 -12.97 1.65
C GLY A 120 -11.34 -11.81 2.55
N GLU A 121 -12.07 -12.09 3.62
CA GLU A 121 -12.63 -11.12 4.56
C GLU A 121 -11.97 -11.28 5.94
N PRO A 122 -11.25 -10.27 6.48
CA PRO A 122 -10.58 -10.38 7.77
C PRO A 122 -11.48 -10.82 8.92
N PHE A 123 -12.75 -10.40 8.94
CA PHE A 123 -13.70 -10.80 9.99
C PHE A 123 -14.17 -12.26 9.89
N MET A 124 -13.76 -13.02 8.87
CA MET A 124 -13.90 -14.48 8.84
C MET A 124 -12.85 -15.19 9.71
N HIS A 125 -11.79 -14.51 10.15
CA HIS A 125 -10.83 -15.08 11.10
C HIS A 125 -11.45 -15.10 12.51
N PRO A 126 -11.55 -16.26 13.18
CA PRO A 126 -12.31 -16.40 14.43
C PRO A 126 -11.79 -15.53 15.59
N GLN A 127 -10.50 -15.20 15.59
CA GLN A 127 -9.84 -14.39 16.62
C GLN A 127 -9.43 -13.00 16.13
N ILE A 128 -10.06 -12.47 15.08
CA ILE A 128 -9.75 -11.13 14.53
C ILE A 128 -9.73 -10.05 15.60
N MET A 129 -10.74 -10.00 16.48
CA MET A 129 -10.85 -8.94 17.49
C MET A 129 -9.68 -8.94 18.48
N ASP A 130 -9.17 -10.12 18.84
CA ASP A 130 -8.01 -10.25 19.74
C ASP A 130 -6.71 -9.85 19.03
N ILE A 131 -6.62 -10.14 17.72
CA ILE A 131 -5.50 -9.69 16.87
C ILE A 131 -5.48 -8.16 16.77
N LEU A 132 -6.63 -7.53 16.58
CA LEU A 132 -6.76 -6.06 16.56
C LEU A 132 -6.36 -5.47 17.92
N GLN A 133 -6.86 -6.05 19.02
CA GLN A 133 -6.51 -5.61 20.36
C GLN A 133 -5.00 -5.71 20.63
N HIS A 134 -4.35 -6.81 20.23
CA HIS A 134 -2.91 -6.99 20.39
C HIS A 134 -2.11 -5.97 19.58
N THR A 135 -2.51 -5.72 18.32
CA THR A 135 -1.91 -4.69 17.46
C THR A 135 -1.94 -3.32 18.14
N LYS A 136 -3.11 -2.93 18.67
CA LYS A 136 -3.29 -1.67 19.39
C LYS A 136 -2.47 -1.60 20.69
N LYS A 137 -2.38 -2.70 21.44
CA LYS A 137 -1.56 -2.78 22.67
C LYS A 137 -0.07 -2.57 22.40
N ARG A 138 0.42 -2.90 21.20
CA ARG A 138 1.79 -2.59 20.76
C ARG A 138 1.99 -1.13 20.33
N GLY A 139 0.94 -0.32 20.30
CA GLY A 139 1.00 1.06 19.84
C GLY A 139 1.14 1.20 18.32
N LEU A 140 0.85 0.13 17.56
CA LEU A 140 0.86 0.16 16.11
C LEU A 140 -0.44 0.78 15.58
N THR A 141 -0.34 1.53 14.50
CA THR A 141 -1.51 2.04 13.78
C THR A 141 -2.17 0.88 13.05
N CYS A 142 -3.45 0.67 13.31
CA CYS A 142 -4.23 -0.48 12.86
C CYS A 142 -5.24 -0.06 11.80
N TYR A 143 -5.08 -0.61 10.59
CA TYR A 143 -6.04 -0.51 9.50
C TYR A 143 -6.74 -1.84 9.29
N VAL A 144 -8.02 -1.81 8.98
CA VAL A 144 -8.78 -3.01 8.59
C VAL A 144 -9.53 -2.71 7.29
N ASN A 145 -9.39 -3.54 6.28
CA ASN A 145 -10.23 -3.52 5.07
C ASN A 145 -11.26 -4.63 5.14
N THR A 146 -12.53 -4.28 5.08
CA THR A 146 -13.64 -5.22 5.27
C THR A 146 -14.79 -4.89 4.32
N ASN A 147 -15.54 -5.91 3.93
CA ASN A 147 -16.85 -5.77 3.29
C ASN A 147 -17.95 -5.36 4.28
N PHE A 148 -17.64 -5.36 5.59
CA PHE A 148 -18.48 -4.91 6.71
C PHE A 148 -19.80 -5.67 6.93
N THR A 149 -20.06 -6.74 6.18
CA THR A 149 -21.31 -7.52 6.26
C THR A 149 -21.42 -8.39 7.51
N LEU A 150 -20.29 -8.72 8.15
CA LEU A 150 -20.23 -9.54 9.37
C LEU A 150 -20.30 -8.71 10.65
N ILE A 151 -20.27 -7.38 10.53
CA ILE A 151 -20.31 -6.49 11.70
C ILE A 151 -21.76 -6.26 12.08
N ASP A 152 -22.09 -6.58 13.33
CA ASP A 152 -23.35 -6.25 13.96
C ASP A 152 -23.17 -5.10 14.98
N GLU A 153 -24.19 -4.80 15.76
CA GLU A 153 -24.15 -3.72 16.74
C GLU A 153 -23.11 -3.98 17.85
N ALA A 154 -22.91 -5.24 18.26
CA ALA A 154 -21.91 -5.61 19.26
C ALA A 154 -20.48 -5.49 18.69
N GLY A 155 -20.29 -5.93 17.44
CA GLY A 155 -19.04 -5.78 16.70
C GLY A 155 -18.68 -4.30 16.50
N ALA A 156 -19.66 -3.45 16.14
CA ALA A 156 -19.45 -2.02 16.01
C ALA A 156 -19.01 -1.37 17.33
N LYS A 157 -19.68 -1.69 18.45
CA LYS A 157 -19.26 -1.23 19.78
C LYS A 157 -17.84 -1.67 20.11
N LYS A 158 -17.53 -2.95 19.88
CA LYS A 158 -16.17 -3.47 20.13
C LYS A 158 -15.11 -2.78 19.28
N LEU A 159 -15.40 -2.47 18.01
CA LEU A 159 -14.47 -1.72 17.15
C LEU A 159 -14.23 -0.29 17.64
N ALA A 160 -15.27 0.38 18.12
CA ALA A 160 -15.15 1.70 18.75
C ALA A 160 -14.31 1.63 20.05
N ASP A 161 -14.56 0.64 20.90
CA ASP A 161 -13.85 0.46 22.18
C ASP A 161 -12.37 0.10 21.98
N LEU A 162 -12.06 -0.72 20.97
CA LEU A 162 -10.67 -1.08 20.62
C LEU A 162 -9.89 0.10 20.06
N ASN A 163 -10.56 1.18 19.66
CA ASN A 163 -9.95 2.37 19.08
C ASN A 163 -9.06 2.01 17.88
N VAL A 164 -9.55 1.11 17.01
CA VAL A 164 -8.92 0.80 15.70
C VAL A 164 -8.77 2.12 14.96
N ASP A 165 -7.60 2.41 14.38
CA ASP A 165 -7.33 3.75 13.84
C ASP A 165 -8.13 4.02 12.56
N HIS A 166 -8.17 3.03 11.67
CA HIS A 166 -8.77 3.16 10.36
C HIS A 166 -9.57 1.93 9.95
N LEU A 167 -10.75 2.18 9.39
CA LEU A 167 -11.60 1.15 8.83
C LEU A 167 -11.92 1.50 7.38
N THR A 168 -11.40 0.70 6.44
CA THR A 168 -11.73 0.77 5.02
C THR A 168 -12.91 -0.17 4.76
N VAL A 169 -14.02 0.37 4.29
CA VAL A 169 -15.26 -0.38 4.06
C VAL A 169 -15.53 -0.47 2.57
N SER A 170 -15.38 -1.67 2.01
CA SER A 170 -15.55 -1.94 0.58
C SER A 170 -17.04 -2.17 0.25
N VAL A 171 -17.71 -1.18 -0.33
CA VAL A 171 -19.16 -1.22 -0.64
C VAL A 171 -19.45 -1.41 -2.12
N TRP A 172 -18.64 -0.79 -3.01
CA TRP A 172 -18.74 -0.85 -4.48
C TRP A 172 -20.08 -0.40 -5.11
N ALA A 173 -20.99 0.18 -4.32
CA ALA A 173 -22.28 0.68 -4.78
C ALA A 173 -22.79 1.80 -3.87
N GLY A 174 -23.33 2.87 -4.45
CA GLY A 174 -24.01 3.95 -3.73
C GLY A 174 -25.51 3.66 -3.53
N THR A 175 -26.07 2.73 -4.30
CA THR A 175 -27.49 2.35 -4.26
C THR A 175 -27.71 0.84 -4.03
N PRO A 176 -28.85 0.43 -3.43
CA PRO A 176 -29.14 -0.99 -3.15
C PRO A 176 -29.12 -1.88 -4.40
N HIS A 177 -29.75 -1.43 -5.49
CA HIS A 177 -29.79 -2.17 -6.77
C HIS A 177 -28.37 -2.41 -7.35
N VAL A 178 -27.49 -1.40 -7.29
CA VAL A 178 -26.10 -1.56 -7.75
C VAL A 178 -25.34 -2.49 -6.81
N TYR A 179 -25.64 -2.47 -5.51
CA TYR A 179 -25.04 -3.38 -4.54
C TYR A 179 -25.35 -4.84 -4.88
N THR A 180 -26.61 -5.18 -5.16
CA THR A 180 -26.99 -6.55 -5.55
C THR A 180 -26.42 -6.97 -6.89
N ALA A 181 -26.33 -6.05 -7.87
CA ALA A 181 -25.73 -6.33 -9.17
C ALA A 181 -24.22 -6.61 -9.08
N THR A 182 -23.54 -6.00 -8.11
CA THR A 182 -22.09 -6.13 -7.91
C THR A 182 -21.71 -7.20 -6.88
N HIS A 183 -22.64 -7.62 -6.02
CA HIS A 183 -22.49 -8.63 -4.98
C HIS A 183 -23.55 -9.73 -5.16
N PRO A 184 -23.38 -10.66 -6.12
CA PRO A 184 -24.42 -11.61 -6.54
C PRO A 184 -24.90 -12.56 -5.43
N ASN A 185 -24.13 -12.75 -4.36
CA ASN A 185 -24.51 -13.57 -3.21
C ASN A 185 -25.12 -12.74 -2.06
N LYS A 186 -25.49 -11.48 -2.31
CA LYS A 186 -26.11 -10.53 -1.37
C LYS A 186 -27.39 -9.94 -1.93
N ASN A 187 -28.12 -9.25 -1.06
CA ASN A 187 -29.40 -8.62 -1.35
C ASN A 187 -29.41 -7.14 -0.89
N GLU A 188 -30.48 -6.42 -1.19
CA GLU A 188 -30.63 -5.01 -0.80
C GLU A 188 -30.63 -4.83 0.73
N GLU A 189 -31.17 -5.81 1.48
CA GLU A 189 -31.13 -5.80 2.95
C GLU A 189 -29.70 -5.77 3.48
N SER A 190 -28.76 -6.46 2.82
CA SER A 190 -27.33 -6.42 3.17
C SER A 190 -26.76 -5.00 3.07
N PHE A 191 -27.11 -4.27 2.01
CA PHE A 191 -26.72 -2.87 1.83
C PHE A 191 -27.31 -1.97 2.92
N HIS A 192 -28.61 -2.11 3.22
CA HIS A 192 -29.27 -1.34 4.27
C HIS A 192 -28.71 -1.66 5.66
N ARG A 193 -28.35 -2.92 5.93
CA ARG A 193 -27.68 -3.32 7.17
C ARG A 193 -26.30 -2.67 7.29
N ILE A 194 -25.49 -2.68 6.23
CA ILE A 194 -24.19 -1.99 6.21
C ILE A 194 -24.40 -0.51 6.55
N LYS A 195 -25.31 0.18 5.85
CA LYS A 195 -25.62 1.59 6.10
C LYS A 195 -26.01 1.82 7.57
N LYS A 196 -26.95 1.03 8.11
CA LYS A 196 -27.41 1.13 9.50
C LYS A 196 -26.25 0.97 10.50
N ILE A 197 -25.44 -0.07 10.35
CA ILE A 197 -24.34 -0.36 11.29
C ILE A 197 -23.20 0.65 11.17
N LEU A 198 -22.92 1.16 9.96
CA LEU A 198 -21.95 2.25 9.77
C LEU A 198 -22.41 3.54 10.45
N THR A 199 -23.68 3.94 10.26
CA THR A 199 -24.24 5.10 10.95
C THR A 199 -24.17 4.93 12.47
N LEU A 200 -24.47 3.74 12.99
CA LEU A 200 -24.30 3.44 14.42
C LEU A 200 -22.84 3.60 14.86
N LEU A 201 -21.89 3.00 14.14
CA LEU A 201 -20.46 3.07 14.45
C LEU A 201 -19.97 4.53 14.47
N ASN A 202 -20.33 5.32 13.44
CA ASN A 202 -20.00 6.74 13.37
C ASN A 202 -20.64 7.57 14.48
N LYS A 203 -21.79 7.15 15.01
CA LYS A 203 -22.46 7.81 16.15
C LYS A 203 -21.80 7.50 17.49
N ILE A 204 -21.34 6.26 17.70
CA ILE A 204 -20.81 5.81 19.01
C ILE A 204 -19.31 6.00 19.15
N LYS A 205 -18.56 6.07 18.04
CA LYS A 205 -17.12 6.30 18.09
C LYS A 205 -16.81 7.71 18.60
N ILE A 206 -15.81 7.84 19.45
CA ILE A 206 -15.36 9.16 19.94
C ILE A 206 -14.45 9.82 18.91
N LYS A 207 -13.45 9.08 18.42
CA LYS A 207 -12.45 9.58 17.46
C LYS A 207 -12.10 8.55 16.39
N SER A 208 -12.04 7.27 16.74
CA SER A 208 -11.64 6.20 15.82
C SER A 208 -12.61 5.02 15.90
N PRO A 209 -12.76 4.23 14.80
CA PRO A 209 -12.01 4.32 13.55
C PRO A 209 -12.39 5.50 12.66
N ALA A 210 -11.42 6.12 12.00
CA ALA A 210 -11.69 6.94 10.82
C ALA A 210 -12.16 6.01 9.70
N ILE A 211 -13.34 6.28 9.14
CA ILE A 211 -14.00 5.40 8.18
C ILE A 211 -13.77 5.92 6.77
N LYS A 212 -13.22 5.04 5.94
CA LYS A 212 -13.04 5.25 4.52
C LYS A 212 -13.94 4.31 3.73
N ILE A 213 -14.87 4.85 2.97
CA ILE A 213 -15.66 4.08 2.01
C ILE A 213 -14.81 3.84 0.76
N TYR A 214 -14.70 2.58 0.35
CA TYR A 214 -13.87 2.17 -0.78
C TYR A 214 -14.74 1.65 -1.92
N ASN A 215 -14.51 2.19 -3.12
CA ASN A 215 -15.30 1.87 -4.30
C ASN A 215 -14.38 1.53 -5.48
N VAL A 216 -14.45 0.29 -5.96
CA VAL A 216 -13.80 -0.15 -7.19
C VAL A 216 -14.75 0.12 -8.35
N ILE A 217 -14.32 0.93 -9.30
CA ILE A 217 -15.11 1.43 -10.43
C ILE A 217 -14.91 0.58 -11.68
N PHE A 218 -16.02 0.20 -12.29
CA PHE A 218 -16.12 -0.59 -13.51
C PHE A 218 -17.47 -0.33 -14.22
N ASN A 219 -17.72 -0.95 -15.36
CA ASN A 219 -18.85 -0.64 -16.24
C ASN A 219 -20.25 -0.79 -15.61
N MET A 220 -20.40 -1.58 -14.54
CA MET A 220 -21.69 -1.76 -13.86
C MET A 220 -22.00 -0.67 -12.83
N ASN A 221 -20.99 0.00 -12.26
CA ASN A 221 -21.19 0.94 -11.14
C ASN A 221 -20.64 2.36 -11.36
N TYR A 222 -19.98 2.64 -12.50
CA TYR A 222 -19.38 3.96 -12.75
C TYR A 222 -20.38 5.13 -12.70
N ARG A 223 -21.67 4.86 -12.95
CA ARG A 223 -22.74 5.86 -12.88
C ARG A 223 -23.03 6.30 -11.44
N ASP A 224 -22.69 5.46 -10.46
CA ASP A 224 -23.05 5.55 -9.05
C ASP A 224 -22.03 6.33 -8.21
N ILE A 225 -21.06 7.02 -8.84
CA ILE A 225 -19.99 7.75 -8.15
C ILE A 225 -20.54 8.87 -7.24
N GLU A 226 -21.56 9.61 -7.71
CA GLU A 226 -22.25 10.65 -6.93
C GLU A 226 -23.07 10.03 -5.79
N ALA A 227 -23.81 8.94 -6.05
CA ALA A 227 -24.55 8.21 -5.02
C ALA A 227 -23.63 7.62 -3.93
N MET A 228 -22.40 7.24 -4.28
CA MET A 228 -21.39 6.81 -3.31
C MET A 228 -20.96 7.96 -2.38
N MET A 229 -20.88 9.19 -2.90
CA MET A 229 -20.64 10.37 -2.08
C MET A 229 -21.80 10.61 -1.12
N GLU A 230 -23.03 10.51 -1.60
CA GLU A 230 -24.23 10.61 -0.75
C GLU A 230 -24.23 9.54 0.34
N PHE A 231 -23.92 8.29 0.01
CA PHE A 231 -23.79 7.20 0.99
C PHE A 231 -22.79 7.53 2.11
N ALA A 232 -21.63 8.11 1.77
CA ALA A 232 -20.65 8.51 2.77
C ALA A 232 -21.15 9.65 3.66
N ILE A 233 -21.86 10.63 3.09
CA ILE A 233 -22.49 11.72 3.83
C ILE A 233 -23.55 11.19 4.80
N GLU A 234 -24.45 10.34 4.34
CA GLU A 234 -25.55 9.78 5.14
C GLU A 234 -25.06 8.86 6.27
N THR A 235 -23.95 8.15 6.03
CA THR A 235 -23.32 7.33 7.07
C THR A 235 -22.43 8.14 8.01
N ASN A 236 -22.16 9.42 7.71
CA ASN A 236 -21.20 10.29 8.40
C ASN A 236 -19.78 9.71 8.38
N SER A 237 -19.37 9.15 7.24
CA SER A 237 -18.03 8.61 7.01
C SER A 237 -17.08 9.70 6.52
N GLU A 238 -15.83 9.72 6.99
CA GLU A 238 -14.89 10.81 6.73
C GLU A 238 -14.36 10.87 5.30
N THR A 239 -14.26 9.72 4.62
CA THR A 239 -13.54 9.64 3.35
C THR A 239 -14.20 8.68 2.37
N VAL A 240 -14.16 9.02 1.09
CA VAL A 240 -14.41 8.12 -0.03
C VAL A 240 -13.15 7.97 -0.85
N GLU A 241 -12.84 6.76 -1.30
CA GLU A 241 -11.76 6.49 -2.24
C GLU A 241 -12.30 5.68 -3.42
N PHE A 242 -11.99 6.18 -4.62
CA PHE A 242 -12.30 5.52 -5.88
C PHE A 242 -11.01 4.92 -6.47
N THR A 243 -11.10 3.67 -6.91
CA THR A 243 -10.07 3.05 -7.74
C THR A 243 -10.70 2.41 -8.96
N VAL A 244 -9.94 2.17 -10.01
CA VAL A 244 -10.37 1.36 -11.15
C VAL A 244 -10.20 -0.14 -10.84
N ILE A 245 -11.01 -0.97 -11.49
CA ILE A 245 -10.90 -2.43 -11.38
C ILE A 245 -9.55 -2.95 -11.89
N ASP A 246 -8.98 -3.94 -11.20
CA ASP A 246 -7.85 -4.73 -11.70
C ASP A 246 -8.40 -6.04 -12.29
N THR A 247 -8.22 -6.25 -13.59
CA THR A 247 -8.87 -7.34 -14.31
C THR A 247 -7.98 -8.57 -14.48
N ILE A 248 -8.63 -9.73 -14.48
CA ILE A 248 -8.06 -11.01 -14.85
C ILE A 248 -8.34 -11.26 -16.33
N PRO A 249 -7.28 -11.41 -17.16
CA PRO A 249 -7.43 -11.60 -18.60
C PRO A 249 -8.35 -12.76 -18.97
N GLY A 250 -9.22 -12.49 -19.93
CA GLY A 250 -10.21 -13.43 -20.47
C GLY A 250 -11.38 -13.72 -19.52
N LYS A 251 -11.39 -13.15 -18.32
CA LYS A 251 -12.41 -13.41 -17.29
C LYS A 251 -13.17 -12.15 -16.92
N THR A 252 -12.50 -11.21 -16.25
CA THR A 252 -13.16 -9.99 -15.74
C THR A 252 -12.91 -8.76 -16.61
N ASP A 253 -12.22 -8.87 -17.74
CA ASP A 253 -12.03 -7.75 -18.68
C ASP A 253 -13.35 -7.21 -19.22
N ARG A 254 -14.40 -8.04 -19.26
CA ARG A 254 -15.77 -7.61 -19.59
C ARG A 254 -16.35 -6.56 -18.63
N LEU A 255 -15.69 -6.30 -17.50
CA LEU A 255 -16.05 -5.24 -16.56
C LEU A 255 -15.36 -3.91 -16.89
N LEU A 256 -14.39 -3.88 -17.81
CA LEU A 256 -13.71 -2.64 -18.20
C LEU A 256 -14.70 -1.61 -18.75
N LEU A 257 -14.43 -0.36 -18.43
CA LEU A 257 -15.13 0.77 -19.02
C LEU A 257 -14.75 0.89 -20.49
N ASN A 258 -15.73 1.11 -21.36
CA ASN A 258 -15.46 1.54 -22.73
C ASN A 258 -15.13 3.04 -22.80
N ASP A 259 -14.69 3.52 -23.98
CA ASP A 259 -14.32 4.92 -24.17
C ASP A 259 -15.46 5.90 -23.84
N GLN A 260 -16.71 5.56 -24.19
CA GLN A 260 -17.87 6.42 -23.91
C GLN A 260 -18.18 6.46 -22.41
N GLU A 261 -18.13 5.30 -21.74
CA GLU A 261 -18.33 5.19 -20.29
C GLU A 261 -17.26 5.94 -19.52
N ARG A 262 -15.99 5.81 -19.95
CA ARG A 262 -14.84 6.51 -19.37
C ARG A 262 -14.94 8.02 -19.56
N ALA A 263 -15.32 8.49 -20.75
CA ALA A 263 -15.54 9.91 -21.01
C ALA A 263 -16.63 10.50 -20.11
N ARG A 264 -17.78 9.80 -19.98
CA ARG A 264 -18.86 10.19 -19.06
C ARG A 264 -18.43 10.19 -17.60
N LEU A 265 -17.67 9.18 -17.17
CA LEU A 265 -17.12 9.11 -15.82
C LEU A 265 -16.17 10.29 -15.54
N LEU A 266 -15.28 10.60 -16.49
CA LEU A 266 -14.35 11.70 -16.37
C LEU A 266 -15.07 13.05 -16.27
N GLU A 267 -16.13 13.25 -17.05
CA GLU A 267 -16.99 14.43 -16.95
C GLU A 267 -17.61 14.56 -15.55
N LYS A 268 -18.20 13.48 -15.02
CA LYS A 268 -18.72 13.45 -13.65
C LYS A 268 -17.64 13.78 -12.62
N CYS A 269 -16.45 13.21 -12.76
CA CYS A 269 -15.34 13.45 -11.84
C CYS A 269 -14.89 14.92 -11.85
N LYS A 270 -14.85 15.55 -13.03
CA LYS A 270 -14.54 16.99 -13.15
C LYS A 270 -15.56 17.85 -12.42
N ARG A 271 -16.85 17.58 -12.61
CA ARG A 271 -17.92 18.30 -11.89
C ARG A 271 -17.81 18.13 -10.38
N LEU A 272 -17.59 16.91 -9.90
CA LEU A 272 -17.36 16.63 -8.47
C LEU A 272 -16.14 17.38 -7.92
N LYS A 273 -15.06 17.46 -8.70
CA LYS A 273 -13.86 18.22 -8.33
C LYS A 273 -14.16 19.71 -8.19
N GLU A 274 -14.86 20.28 -9.15
CA GLU A 274 -15.25 21.70 -9.16
C GLU A 274 -16.20 22.02 -8.00
N GLU A 275 -17.20 21.17 -7.74
CA GLU A 275 -18.11 21.30 -6.60
C GLU A 275 -17.34 21.31 -5.27
N TYR A 276 -16.42 20.38 -5.09
CA TYR A 276 -15.58 20.30 -3.90
C TYR A 276 -14.71 21.56 -3.71
N GLN A 277 -14.09 22.05 -4.78
CA GLN A 277 -13.22 23.22 -4.72
C GLN A 277 -13.98 24.50 -4.38
N ASN A 278 -15.21 24.62 -4.85
CA ASN A 278 -16.03 25.82 -4.65
C ASN A 278 -16.71 25.85 -3.28
N ASN A 279 -17.26 24.70 -2.84
CA ASN A 279 -18.19 24.68 -1.71
C ASN A 279 -17.74 23.75 -0.56
N GLY A 280 -16.73 22.91 -0.78
CA GLY A 280 -16.52 21.71 0.03
C GLY A 280 -17.68 20.70 -0.14
N PHE A 281 -17.48 19.46 0.31
CA PHE A 281 -18.60 18.51 0.37
C PHE A 281 -19.41 18.71 1.66
N LYS A 282 -20.72 18.49 1.54
CA LYS A 282 -21.59 18.36 2.73
C LYS A 282 -21.02 17.28 3.67
N GLY A 283 -21.15 17.49 4.98
CA GLY A 283 -20.70 16.52 5.98
C GLY A 283 -19.17 16.39 6.14
N ASN A 284 -18.36 17.31 5.58
CA ASN A 284 -16.89 17.29 5.64
C ASN A 284 -16.23 16.01 5.05
N VAL A 285 -16.93 15.32 4.14
CA VAL A 285 -16.40 14.12 3.47
C VAL A 285 -15.25 14.52 2.52
N GLN A 286 -14.16 13.75 2.53
CA GLN A 286 -13.01 13.95 1.64
C GLN A 286 -12.94 12.87 0.56
N ILE A 287 -12.45 13.20 -0.64
CA ILE A 287 -12.11 12.20 -1.66
C ILE A 287 -10.60 11.94 -1.63
N LEU A 288 -10.20 10.77 -1.13
CA LEU A 288 -8.80 10.37 -1.08
C LEU A 288 -8.35 9.81 -2.43
N GLY A 289 -7.13 10.17 -2.85
CA GLY A 289 -6.51 9.62 -4.07
C GLY A 289 -7.16 10.08 -5.38
N PHE A 290 -7.99 11.13 -5.36
CA PHE A 290 -8.81 11.49 -6.52
C PHE A 290 -8.01 11.85 -7.77
N GLU A 291 -6.89 12.57 -7.63
CA GLU A 291 -6.00 12.89 -8.75
C GLU A 291 -5.40 11.63 -9.40
N GLN A 292 -5.05 10.62 -8.59
CA GLN A 292 -4.57 9.35 -9.11
C GLN A 292 -5.68 8.61 -9.85
N PHE A 293 -6.88 8.55 -9.28
CA PHE A 293 -8.04 7.95 -9.93
C PHE A 293 -8.34 8.63 -11.28
N MET A 294 -8.37 9.96 -11.29
CA MET A 294 -8.55 10.76 -12.51
C MET A 294 -7.47 10.52 -13.55
N ARG A 295 -6.19 10.41 -13.14
CA ARG A 295 -5.09 10.06 -14.05
C ARG A 295 -5.32 8.70 -14.69
N ARG A 296 -5.66 7.68 -13.89
CA ARG A 296 -5.90 6.31 -14.37
C ARG A 296 -7.04 6.24 -15.39
N ILE A 297 -8.16 6.92 -15.14
CA ILE A 297 -9.28 6.96 -16.11
C ILE A 297 -9.02 7.89 -17.31
N SER A 298 -7.98 8.73 -17.26
CA SER A 298 -7.62 9.60 -18.40
C SER A 298 -6.53 8.98 -19.28
N ASN A 299 -5.89 7.89 -18.84
CA ASN A 299 -4.83 7.22 -19.57
C ASN A 299 -5.38 6.58 -20.88
N ILE A 300 -4.63 6.73 -21.98
CA ILE A 300 -4.98 6.17 -23.29
C ILE A 300 -5.05 4.63 -23.29
N ASN A 301 -4.27 3.98 -22.42
CA ASN A 301 -4.21 2.53 -22.24
C ASN A 301 -5.19 2.03 -21.15
N ALA A 302 -6.11 2.87 -20.67
CA ALA A 302 -7.14 2.44 -19.71
C ALA A 302 -8.05 1.32 -20.28
N MET A 303 -8.22 1.28 -21.60
CA MET A 303 -8.99 0.26 -22.31
C MET A 303 -8.36 -1.13 -22.29
N SER A 304 -7.03 -1.20 -22.14
CA SER A 304 -6.28 -2.45 -21.96
C SER A 304 -5.99 -2.75 -20.48
N ALA A 305 -6.67 -2.05 -19.56
CA ALA A 305 -6.44 -2.09 -18.13
C ALA A 305 -5.03 -1.65 -17.69
N GLU A 306 -4.24 -0.99 -18.56
CA GLU A 306 -2.87 -0.54 -18.30
C GLU A 306 -2.82 0.91 -17.79
N TYR A 307 -3.50 1.15 -16.67
CA TYR A 307 -3.77 2.49 -16.12
C TYR A 307 -2.54 3.26 -15.64
N ASP A 308 -1.46 2.56 -15.29
CA ASP A 308 -0.23 3.15 -14.74
C ASP A 308 0.96 3.03 -15.71
N SER A 309 0.74 2.57 -16.95
CA SER A 309 1.79 2.38 -17.97
C SER A 309 2.64 3.63 -18.26
N ASP A 310 2.05 4.82 -18.15
CA ASP A 310 2.70 6.12 -18.35
C ASP A 310 3.55 6.57 -17.14
N PHE A 311 3.29 5.96 -15.98
CA PHE A 311 3.93 6.32 -14.71
C PHE A 311 5.03 5.32 -14.32
N ILE A 312 4.85 4.03 -14.62
CA ILE A 312 5.86 3.01 -14.33
C ILE A 312 7.15 3.32 -15.13
N GLY A 313 8.30 3.26 -14.45
CA GLY A 313 9.59 3.60 -15.04
C GLY A 313 10.00 5.07 -14.85
N SER A 314 9.07 5.96 -14.48
CA SER A 314 9.42 7.35 -14.10
C SER A 314 10.23 7.44 -12.80
N MET A 315 10.22 6.36 -12.01
CA MET A 315 10.89 6.29 -10.72
C MET A 315 11.24 4.85 -10.30
N PRO A 316 12.24 4.67 -9.41
CA PRO A 316 12.52 3.37 -8.80
C PRO A 316 11.32 2.84 -8.02
N CYS A 317 11.22 1.52 -7.88
CA CYS A 317 10.24 0.90 -7.00
C CYS A 317 10.90 0.63 -5.64
N TYR A 318 10.35 1.26 -4.61
CA TYR A 318 10.84 1.24 -3.24
C TYR A 318 10.07 0.27 -2.33
N SER A 319 9.09 -0.47 -2.86
CA SER A 319 8.21 -1.35 -2.08
C SER A 319 8.97 -2.30 -1.14
N GLY A 320 10.02 -2.96 -1.63
CA GLY A 320 10.85 -3.87 -0.84
C GLY A 320 11.68 -3.24 0.29
N TRP A 321 11.62 -1.94 0.48
CA TRP A 321 12.36 -1.21 1.53
C TRP A 321 11.50 -0.78 2.72
N GLY A 322 10.20 -0.60 2.52
CA GLY A 322 9.30 -0.07 3.55
C GLY A 322 7.97 -0.79 3.67
N PHE A 323 7.70 -1.76 2.79
CA PHE A 323 6.43 -2.46 2.72
C PHE A 323 6.63 -3.99 2.71
N VAL A 324 5.67 -4.70 3.30
CA VAL A 324 5.54 -6.15 3.16
C VAL A 324 4.06 -6.57 3.17
N ARG A 325 3.72 -7.64 2.45
CA ARG A 325 2.43 -8.34 2.52
C ARG A 325 2.67 -9.78 2.95
N ILE A 326 1.88 -10.26 3.89
CA ILE A 326 1.87 -11.66 4.33
C ILE A 326 0.56 -12.28 3.87
N LEU A 327 0.63 -13.37 3.11
CA LEU A 327 -0.54 -14.11 2.63
C LEU A 327 -1.04 -15.12 3.66
N ALA A 328 -2.26 -15.64 3.44
CA ALA A 328 -2.90 -16.60 4.34
C ALA A 328 -2.16 -17.95 4.47
N ASP A 329 -1.31 -18.29 3.49
CA ASP A 329 -0.40 -19.44 3.48
C ASP A 329 0.96 -19.16 4.15
N GLY A 330 1.14 -17.95 4.70
CA GLY A 330 2.37 -17.50 5.33
C GLY A 330 3.42 -16.92 4.38
N ASN A 331 3.21 -16.95 3.07
CA ASN A 331 4.15 -16.38 2.12
C ASN A 331 4.31 -14.87 2.33
N VAL A 332 5.57 -14.42 2.29
CA VAL A 332 5.96 -13.03 2.45
C VAL A 332 6.25 -12.43 1.09
N ASN A 333 5.67 -11.28 0.80
CA ASN A 333 5.75 -10.59 -0.48
C ASN A 333 6.16 -9.13 -0.27
N SER A 334 7.06 -8.63 -1.09
CA SER A 334 7.62 -7.27 -0.94
C SER A 334 6.74 -6.19 -1.59
N CYS A 335 5.65 -6.59 -2.26
CA CYS A 335 4.67 -5.74 -2.93
C CYS A 335 3.29 -6.41 -2.85
N LEU A 336 2.22 -5.61 -2.93
CA LEU A 336 0.85 -6.14 -2.97
C LEU A 336 0.62 -7.09 -4.15
N LYS A 337 1.36 -6.92 -5.24
CA LYS A 337 1.22 -7.70 -6.47
C LYS A 337 2.35 -8.70 -6.73
N SER A 338 3.28 -8.92 -5.79
CA SER A 338 4.41 -9.84 -5.99
C SER A 338 4.16 -11.27 -5.50
N HIS A 339 2.91 -11.73 -5.46
CA HIS A 339 2.55 -13.05 -4.89
C HIS A 339 3.14 -14.25 -5.65
N ARG A 340 3.56 -14.07 -6.91
CA ARG A 340 4.30 -15.09 -7.69
C ARG A 340 5.82 -15.07 -7.45
N PHE A 341 6.29 -14.16 -6.61
CA PHE A 341 7.68 -14.09 -6.15
C PHE A 341 7.71 -13.91 -4.62
N PRO A 342 7.34 -14.95 -3.84
CA PRO A 342 7.46 -14.90 -2.40
C PRO A 342 8.93 -14.84 -1.98
N VAL A 343 9.25 -13.98 -1.02
CA VAL A 343 10.62 -13.76 -0.53
C VAL A 343 10.96 -14.58 0.72
N GLY A 344 9.99 -15.33 1.23
CA GLY A 344 10.12 -16.22 2.39
C GLY A 344 8.74 -16.65 2.89
N ASN A 345 8.70 -17.43 3.97
CA ASN A 345 7.44 -17.87 4.58
C ASN A 345 7.50 -17.78 6.12
N ILE A 346 6.56 -17.07 6.72
CA ILE A 346 6.54 -16.85 8.17
C ILE A 346 6.23 -18.11 8.97
N LEU A 347 5.60 -19.14 8.38
CA LEU A 347 5.27 -20.37 9.09
C LEU A 347 6.50 -21.21 9.44
N ASN A 348 7.61 -21.04 8.72
CA ASN A 348 8.84 -21.79 8.92
C ASN A 348 10.10 -20.92 9.14
N GLN A 349 9.98 -19.59 9.09
CA GLN A 349 11.09 -18.66 9.29
C GLN A 349 10.70 -17.48 10.21
N ASP A 350 11.71 -16.94 10.90
CA ASP A 350 11.60 -15.65 11.59
C ASP A 350 11.56 -14.51 10.56
N PHE A 351 10.70 -13.52 10.78
CA PHE A 351 10.54 -12.42 9.82
C PHE A 351 11.84 -11.63 9.57
N LYS A 352 12.68 -11.45 10.60
CA LYS A 352 13.97 -10.75 10.49
C LYS A 352 14.91 -11.39 9.46
N ASP A 353 14.87 -12.72 9.32
CA ASP A 353 15.76 -13.48 8.45
C ASP A 353 15.26 -13.43 7.00
N ILE A 354 13.93 -13.38 6.82
CA ILE A 354 13.30 -13.11 5.53
C ILE A 354 13.65 -11.69 5.05
N TRP A 355 13.52 -10.68 5.91
CA TRP A 355 13.63 -9.27 5.53
C TRP A 355 15.01 -8.84 4.97
N ASN A 356 16.07 -9.59 5.30
CA ASN A 356 17.39 -9.41 4.70
C ASN A 356 17.90 -10.69 4.01
N GLY A 357 17.01 -11.66 3.79
CA GLY A 357 17.31 -12.91 3.12
C GLY A 357 17.59 -12.73 1.63
N PRO A 358 18.18 -13.75 0.97
CA PRO A 358 18.61 -13.65 -0.43
C PRO A 358 17.51 -13.20 -1.40
N LEU A 359 16.31 -13.77 -1.30
CA LEU A 359 15.19 -13.43 -2.19
C LEU A 359 14.71 -11.99 -2.01
N GLN A 360 14.66 -11.47 -0.77
CA GLN A 360 14.33 -10.07 -0.53
C GLN A 360 15.41 -9.12 -1.08
N ARG A 361 16.69 -9.50 -0.99
CA ARG A 361 17.78 -8.71 -1.61
C ARG A 361 17.70 -8.74 -3.14
N CYS A 362 17.36 -9.89 -3.72
CA CYS A 362 17.11 -10.03 -5.15
C CYS A 362 15.97 -9.11 -5.61
N PHE A 363 14.83 -9.13 -4.91
CA PHE A 363 13.70 -8.23 -5.18
C PHE A 363 14.14 -6.77 -5.19
N ARG A 364 14.83 -6.30 -4.14
CA ARG A 364 15.33 -4.91 -4.05
C ARG A 364 16.26 -4.54 -5.19
N GLY A 365 17.19 -5.43 -5.54
CA GLY A 365 18.13 -5.23 -6.64
C GLY A 365 17.42 -5.08 -7.99
N LYS A 366 16.40 -5.92 -8.25
CA LYS A 366 15.60 -5.86 -9.47
C LYS A 366 14.66 -4.65 -9.53
N THR A 367 14.22 -4.09 -8.39
CA THR A 367 13.21 -3.01 -8.38
C THR A 367 13.76 -1.59 -8.29
N ILE A 368 15.00 -1.41 -7.82
CA ILE A 368 15.59 -0.07 -7.61
C ILE A 368 16.09 0.60 -8.90
N GLY A 369 16.28 -0.15 -9.98
CA GLY A 369 16.56 0.42 -11.30
C GLY A 369 15.36 1.18 -11.87
N LEU A 370 15.60 2.16 -12.75
CA LEU A 370 14.52 2.80 -13.52
C LEU A 370 13.99 1.87 -14.61
N ASP A 371 14.91 1.25 -15.34
CA ASP A 371 14.59 0.23 -16.34
C ASP A 371 14.01 -1.01 -15.65
N LYS A 372 12.86 -1.46 -16.15
CA LYS A 372 12.07 -2.54 -15.54
C LYS A 372 12.21 -3.78 -16.41
N ASP A 373 13.12 -4.66 -16.00
CA ASP A 373 13.39 -5.95 -16.62
C ASP A 373 12.10 -6.80 -16.78
N PRO A 374 11.59 -7.01 -18.01
CA PRO A 374 10.36 -7.76 -18.24
C PRO A 374 10.40 -9.20 -17.72
N SER A 375 11.59 -9.82 -17.64
CA SER A 375 11.73 -11.18 -17.11
C SER A 375 11.33 -11.26 -15.64
N PHE A 376 11.66 -10.23 -14.85
CA PHE A 376 11.29 -10.13 -13.45
C PHE A 376 9.89 -9.54 -13.27
N PHE A 377 9.58 -8.46 -13.99
CA PHE A 377 8.33 -7.73 -13.78
C PHE A 377 7.08 -8.42 -14.35
N SER A 378 7.25 -9.41 -15.23
CA SER A 378 6.17 -10.32 -15.61
C SER A 378 5.68 -11.19 -14.45
N LEU A 379 6.48 -11.38 -13.39
CA LEU A 379 6.09 -12.08 -12.15
C LEU A 379 5.26 -11.20 -11.20
N ILE A 380 5.12 -9.91 -11.49
CA ILE A 380 4.36 -8.96 -10.68
C ILE A 380 2.98 -8.77 -11.32
N GLY A 381 1.92 -8.80 -10.52
CA GLY A 381 0.54 -8.66 -10.99
C GLY A 381 -0.24 -9.97 -11.00
N ASN A 382 -1.56 -9.84 -11.18
CA ASN A 382 -2.50 -10.98 -11.24
C ASN A 382 -2.59 -11.61 -12.63
N ASP A 383 -1.96 -10.98 -13.61
CA ASP A 383 -1.91 -11.42 -14.99
C ASP A 383 -0.57 -12.14 -15.24
N PRO A 384 -0.58 -13.47 -15.41
CA PRO A 384 0.64 -14.23 -15.67
C PRO A 384 1.21 -14.00 -17.08
N ASP A 385 0.40 -13.53 -18.01
CA ASP A 385 0.75 -13.34 -19.41
C ASP A 385 1.21 -11.90 -19.70
N SER A 386 1.10 -11.00 -18.71
CA SER A 386 1.57 -9.63 -18.82
C SER A 386 3.09 -9.56 -18.87
N LYS A 387 3.63 -8.84 -19.87
CA LYS A 387 5.05 -8.49 -19.93
C LYS A 387 5.50 -7.66 -18.72
N MET A 388 4.58 -6.89 -18.14
CA MET A 388 4.83 -6.05 -16.97
C MET A 388 3.53 -5.77 -16.24
N GLY A 389 3.17 -6.60 -15.25
CA GLY A 389 1.88 -6.43 -14.57
C GLY A 389 1.77 -5.16 -13.73
N CYS A 390 2.89 -4.45 -13.49
CA CYS A 390 2.89 -3.11 -12.91
C CYS A 390 2.17 -2.06 -13.79
N TYR A 391 2.13 -2.26 -15.12
CA TYR A 391 1.43 -1.35 -16.03
C TYR A 391 -0.06 -1.32 -15.79
N LYS A 392 -0.64 -2.43 -15.31
CA LYS A 392 -2.06 -2.48 -14.99
C LYS A 392 -2.43 -1.46 -13.93
N SER A 393 -1.94 -1.70 -12.72
CA SER A 393 -2.04 -0.73 -11.64
C SER A 393 -1.01 -1.05 -10.56
N CYS A 394 -0.41 -0.02 -9.97
CA CYS A 394 0.49 -0.13 -8.84
C CYS A 394 -0.23 0.22 -7.54
N ASP A 395 -0.42 -0.77 -6.67
CA ASP A 395 -1.09 -0.55 -5.37
C ASP A 395 -0.16 0.04 -4.31
N ASN A 396 1.16 0.04 -4.57
CA ASN A 396 2.18 0.61 -3.68
C ASN A 396 2.72 1.97 -4.15
N ILE A 397 2.12 2.56 -5.17
CA ILE A 397 2.56 3.81 -5.79
C ILE A 397 2.67 4.97 -4.80
N GLY A 398 1.74 5.12 -3.85
CA GLY A 398 1.80 6.16 -2.83
C GLY A 398 3.04 6.04 -1.93
N HIS A 399 3.32 4.83 -1.43
CA HIS A 399 4.53 4.54 -0.65
C HIS A 399 5.81 4.78 -1.46
N ASN A 400 5.80 4.35 -2.72
CA ASN A 400 6.91 4.56 -3.63
C ASN A 400 7.18 6.06 -3.79
N MET A 401 6.15 6.88 -4.07
CA MET A 401 6.27 8.32 -4.27
C MET A 401 6.81 9.02 -3.02
N GLN A 402 6.35 8.62 -1.83
CA GLN A 402 6.83 9.15 -0.55
C GLN A 402 8.33 8.87 -0.37
N MET A 403 8.77 7.62 -0.56
CA MET A 403 10.18 7.27 -0.46
C MET A 403 11.02 7.98 -1.53
N HIS A 404 10.49 8.09 -2.75
CA HIS A 404 11.18 8.78 -3.84
C HIS A 404 11.41 10.26 -3.54
N SER A 405 10.37 10.95 -3.06
CA SER A 405 10.45 12.34 -2.62
C SER A 405 11.48 12.50 -1.50
N ARG A 406 11.47 11.59 -0.52
CA ARG A 406 12.43 11.56 0.58
C ARG A 406 13.87 11.40 0.10
N ILE A 407 14.16 10.46 -0.80
CA ILE A 407 15.51 10.28 -1.37
C ILE A 407 15.92 11.49 -2.21
N ASN A 408 15.00 12.09 -2.97
CA ASN A 408 15.29 13.27 -3.79
C ASN A 408 15.46 14.55 -2.99
N SER A 409 14.90 14.63 -1.78
CA SER A 409 15.12 15.75 -0.87
C SER A 409 16.55 15.84 -0.33
N LEU A 410 17.31 14.74 -0.42
CA LEU A 410 18.72 14.68 -0.03
C LEU A 410 19.60 15.30 -1.12
N ASN A 411 20.51 16.19 -0.74
CA ASN A 411 21.53 16.70 -1.65
C ASN A 411 22.64 15.66 -1.88
N GLN A 412 23.52 15.90 -2.85
CA GLN A 412 24.57 14.94 -3.22
C GLN A 412 25.57 14.63 -2.09
N LEU A 413 25.89 15.60 -1.23
CA LEU A 413 26.77 15.38 -0.08
C LEU A 413 26.09 14.50 0.97
N GLU A 414 24.80 14.73 1.23
CA GLU A 414 24.00 13.90 2.14
C GLU A 414 23.90 12.46 1.62
N LYS A 415 23.60 12.28 0.33
CA LYS A 415 23.57 10.95 -0.32
C LYS A 415 24.92 10.25 -0.21
N GLY A 416 26.02 10.95 -0.53
CA GLY A 416 27.37 10.39 -0.43
C GLY A 416 27.74 9.99 0.99
N PHE A 417 27.41 10.80 1.99
CA PHE A 417 27.63 10.45 3.39
C PHE A 417 26.83 9.22 3.81
N LEU A 418 25.51 9.20 3.54
CA LEU A 418 24.65 8.08 3.91
C LEU A 418 25.05 6.79 3.19
N LYS A 419 25.53 6.90 1.95
CA LYS A 419 26.11 5.77 1.21
C LYS A 419 27.38 5.24 1.89
N GLY A 420 28.31 6.11 2.28
CA GLY A 420 29.50 5.70 3.04
C GLY A 420 29.16 5.02 4.37
N VAL A 421 28.12 5.50 5.06
CA VAL A 421 27.58 4.83 6.27
C VAL A 421 27.06 3.43 5.92
N ALA A 422 26.29 3.29 4.84
CA ALA A 422 25.79 1.99 4.38
C ALA A 422 26.94 1.01 4.10
N ASP A 423 28.01 1.47 3.45
CA ASP A 423 29.15 0.61 3.11
C ASP A 423 29.88 0.11 4.36
N VAL A 424 30.04 0.96 5.39
CA VAL A 424 30.59 0.55 6.71
C VAL A 424 29.67 -0.45 7.40
N MET A 425 28.35 -0.21 7.41
CA MET A 425 27.38 -1.12 8.04
C MET A 425 27.35 -2.48 7.35
N LYS A 426 27.40 -2.51 6.01
CA LYS A 426 27.52 -3.72 5.19
C LYS A 426 28.79 -4.49 5.56
N LEU A 427 29.94 -3.82 5.65
CA LEU A 427 31.21 -4.45 6.02
C LEU A 427 31.14 -5.09 7.42
N VAL A 428 30.61 -4.37 8.41
CA VAL A 428 30.41 -4.91 9.77
C VAL A 428 29.52 -6.15 9.76
N ARG A 429 28.47 -6.15 8.94
CA ARG A 429 27.57 -7.29 8.78
C ARG A 429 28.26 -8.49 8.17
N ILE A 430 29.07 -8.29 7.12
CA ILE A 430 29.85 -9.36 6.48
C ILE A 430 30.85 -9.96 7.48
N ILE A 431 31.58 -9.11 8.22
CA ILE A 431 32.56 -9.57 9.23
C ILE A 431 31.87 -10.39 10.34
N ARG A 432 30.72 -9.93 10.85
CA ARG A 432 29.97 -10.64 11.88
C ARG A 432 29.24 -11.89 11.36
N GLY A 433 28.87 -11.90 10.09
CA GLY A 433 28.19 -13.03 9.42
C GLY A 433 29.15 -14.09 8.88
N GLY A 434 30.45 -13.81 8.78
CA GLY A 434 31.49 -14.70 8.29
C GLY A 434 31.78 -15.96 9.13
N GLY A 435 30.90 -16.33 10.07
CA GLY A 435 30.93 -17.58 10.81
C GLY A 435 30.03 -18.69 10.25
N SER A 436 29.24 -18.42 9.20
CA SER A 436 28.41 -19.44 8.55
C SER A 436 28.67 -19.46 7.05
N ASN A 437 29.56 -20.37 6.63
CA ASN A 437 29.73 -20.79 5.24
C ASN A 437 28.42 -21.42 4.73
N GLY A 438 27.61 -20.62 4.04
CA GLY A 438 26.59 -21.11 3.12
C GLY A 438 26.83 -20.37 1.81
N GLY A 439 27.50 -21.02 0.86
CA GLY A 439 27.88 -20.40 -0.41
C GLY A 439 26.68 -19.79 -1.12
N ASP A 440 26.78 -18.52 -1.48
CA ASP A 440 25.93 -17.87 -2.46
C ASP A 440 26.20 -18.53 -3.83
N LYS A 441 25.64 -19.73 -4.04
CA LYS A 441 25.40 -20.29 -5.37
C LYS A 441 23.93 -20.05 -5.71
N TYR A 442 23.64 -18.89 -6.29
CA TYR A 442 22.46 -18.77 -7.14
C TYR A 442 22.95 -18.49 -8.55
N GLN A 443 23.01 -19.58 -9.32
CA GLN A 443 22.97 -19.50 -10.77
C GLN A 443 21.63 -18.91 -11.20
N GLU A 444 21.72 -18.10 -12.26
CA GLU A 444 20.67 -17.61 -13.12
C GLU A 444 19.38 -18.42 -13.04
N ILE A 445 18.33 -17.79 -12.50
CA ILE A 445 16.96 -18.20 -12.81
C ILE A 445 16.63 -17.44 -14.10
N SER A 446 16.79 -18.15 -15.22
CA SER A 446 16.31 -17.79 -16.56
C SER A 446 14.79 -17.85 -16.64
#